data_AF-A0A822DBZ6-F1
#
_entry.id   AF-A0A822DBZ6-F1
#
_cell.length_a   1.000
_cell.length_b   1.000
_cell.length_c   1.000
_cell.angle_alpha   90.00
_cell.angle_beta   90.00
_cell.angle_gamma   90.00
#
_symmetry.space_group_name_H-M   'P 1'
#
loop_
_entity.id
_entity.type
_entity.pdbx_description
1 polymer ?
#
loop_
_entity_poly.entity_id
_entity_poly.type
_entity_poly.pdbx_seq_one_letter_code
_entity_poly.pdbx_strand_id
1 'polypeptide(L)'
;MIKRNQQLTTGALMRYLCGNTSEKAILQVVDIKVIEKIKDDDTSIFTKCYHLILSDGKHTFSPCMLDTRMNKLIEMDFLKENSIIRIDCVIVNSIEKNENITLMLYELEVIQSDSERIGNPVALSLTDITINNEVKNFPETINDNNTIINQVELICPTLL
;
A
#
# COMPACT_ATOMS: atom_id res chain seq x y z
N MET A 1 17.92 -7.43 -26.57
CA MET A 1 17.42 -7.06 -25.23
C MET A 1 15.90 -7.07 -25.29
N ILE A 2 15.26 -8.10 -24.72
CA ILE A 2 13.80 -8.29 -24.84
C ILE A 2 13.13 -7.33 -23.84
N LYS A 3 12.50 -6.25 -24.32
CA LYS A 3 11.56 -5.44 -23.52
C LYS A 3 10.38 -6.36 -23.19
N ARG A 4 10.38 -6.98 -22.01
CA ARG A 4 9.15 -7.58 -21.47
C ARG A 4 8.23 -6.40 -21.19
N ASN A 5 7.14 -6.26 -21.94
CA ASN A 5 6.03 -5.40 -21.56
C ASN A 5 5.49 -5.93 -20.22
N GLN A 6 6.05 -5.47 -19.11
CA GLN A 6 5.53 -5.81 -17.79
C GLN A 6 4.27 -4.98 -17.59
N GLN A 7 3.13 -5.64 -17.77
CA GLN A 7 1.84 -5.06 -17.50
C GLN A 7 1.70 -4.84 -16.00
N LEU A 8 1.54 -3.59 -15.60
CA LEU A 8 1.14 -3.25 -14.24
C LEU A 8 -0.24 -3.86 -13.96
N THR A 9 -0.51 -4.19 -12.70
CA THR A 9 -1.78 -4.77 -12.27
C THR A 9 -2.83 -3.67 -12.12
N THR A 10 -3.42 -3.26 -13.24
CA THR A 10 -4.37 -2.14 -13.30
C THR A 10 -5.55 -2.30 -12.33
N GLY A 11 -5.86 -1.23 -11.60
CA GLY A 11 -6.91 -1.16 -10.60
C GLY A 11 -6.54 -1.74 -9.23
N ALA A 12 -5.32 -2.26 -9.05
CA ALA A 12 -4.89 -2.87 -7.78
C ALA A 12 -4.89 -1.86 -6.62
N LEU A 13 -4.53 -0.60 -6.85
CA LEU A 13 -4.51 0.41 -5.79
C LEU A 13 -5.90 0.61 -5.19
N MET A 14 -6.93 0.69 -6.03
CA MET A 14 -8.32 0.75 -5.57
C MET A 14 -8.71 -0.51 -4.77
N ARG A 15 -8.33 -1.69 -5.26
CA ARG A 15 -8.65 -2.96 -4.58
C ARG A 15 -7.97 -3.05 -3.20
N TYR A 16 -6.71 -2.63 -3.08
CA TYR A 16 -6.03 -2.54 -1.79
C TYR A 16 -6.78 -1.61 -0.86
N LEU A 17 -7.13 -0.40 -1.30
CA LEU A 17 -7.83 0.58 -0.46
C LEU A 17 -9.24 0.12 -0.04
N CYS A 18 -9.90 -0.71 -0.84
CA CYS A 18 -11.15 -1.38 -0.46
C CYS A 18 -10.95 -2.64 0.41
N GLY A 19 -9.74 -2.92 0.87
CA GLY A 19 -9.42 -4.02 1.80
C GLY A 19 -9.00 -5.34 1.14
N ASN A 20 -8.92 -5.44 -0.19
CA ASN A 20 -8.43 -6.65 -0.85
C ASN A 20 -6.89 -6.66 -0.88
N THR A 21 -6.27 -7.00 0.25
CA THR A 21 -4.80 -7.06 0.42
C THR A 21 -4.18 -8.41 0.05
N SER A 22 -5.00 -9.37 -0.41
CA SER A 22 -4.53 -10.72 -0.79
C SER A 22 -3.90 -10.78 -2.19
N GLU A 23 -4.15 -9.79 -3.04
CA GLU A 23 -3.62 -9.73 -4.40
C GLU A 23 -2.12 -9.38 -4.39
N LYS A 24 -1.33 -10.13 -5.14
CA LYS A 24 0.11 -9.84 -5.35
C LYS A 24 0.32 -8.92 -6.56
N ALA A 25 -0.02 -7.64 -6.41
CA ALA A 25 -0.06 -6.69 -7.52
C ALA A 25 1.35 -6.27 -7.97
N ILE A 26 1.52 -6.13 -9.28
CA ILE A 26 2.70 -5.53 -9.92
C ILE A 26 2.44 -4.03 -10.11
N LEU A 27 3.25 -3.20 -9.48
CA LEU A 27 3.12 -1.74 -9.45
C LEU A 27 4.44 -1.08 -9.86
N GLN A 28 4.36 0.17 -10.32
CA GLN A 28 5.54 1.01 -10.54
C GLN A 28 5.71 2.01 -9.40
N VAL A 29 6.94 2.18 -8.92
CA VAL A 29 7.33 3.27 -8.04
C VAL A 29 7.44 4.55 -8.85
N VAL A 30 6.65 5.54 -8.49
CA VAL A 30 6.61 6.85 -9.16
C VAL A 30 7.57 7.84 -8.51
N ASP A 31 7.68 7.81 -7.19
CA ASP A 31 8.51 8.72 -6.41
C ASP A 31 8.81 8.10 -5.04
N ILE A 32 9.93 8.48 -4.44
CA ILE A 32 10.37 8.08 -3.11
C ILE A 32 10.82 9.31 -2.33
N LYS A 33 10.21 9.56 -1.17
CA LYS A 33 10.57 10.63 -0.24
C LYS A 33 11.00 10.07 1.10
N VAL A 34 12.10 10.57 1.65
CA VAL A 34 12.52 10.25 3.01
C VAL A 34 11.71 11.09 3.98
N ILE A 35 11.20 10.44 5.02
CA ILE A 35 10.66 11.04 6.22
C ILE A 35 11.50 10.58 7.39
N GLU A 36 12.17 11.53 8.03
CA GLU A 36 12.94 11.24 9.23
C GLU A 36 11.99 11.11 10.41
N LYS A 37 12.06 9.96 11.10
CA LYS A 37 11.34 9.75 12.36
C LYS A 37 12.36 9.60 13.49
N ILE A 38 12.20 10.42 14.52
CA ILE A 38 12.95 10.29 15.77
C ILE A 38 12.44 9.03 16.46
N LYS A 39 13.36 8.13 16.84
CA LYS A 39 13.06 6.91 17.58
C LYS A 39 13.57 7.12 19.01
N ASP A 40 12.64 7.40 19.92
CA ASP A 40 12.84 7.65 21.35
C ASP A 40 13.72 8.87 21.72
N ASP A 41 13.25 9.63 22.72
CA ASP A 41 13.89 10.85 23.24
C ASP A 41 15.28 10.61 23.88
N ASP A 42 15.69 9.36 24.08
CA ASP A 42 16.93 8.99 24.80
C ASP A 42 18.08 8.49 23.92
N THR A 43 17.85 8.23 22.62
CA THR A 43 18.93 7.86 21.70
C THR A 43 18.77 8.62 20.39
N SER A 44 19.79 9.38 19.99
CA SER A 44 19.87 10.15 18.74
C SER A 44 19.92 9.30 17.45
N ILE A 45 19.27 8.14 17.45
CA ILE A 45 19.20 7.20 16.34
C ILE A 45 17.94 7.48 15.53
N PHE A 46 18.10 8.24 14.45
CA PHE A 46 17.04 8.48 13.47
C PHE A 46 16.83 7.23 12.61
N THR A 47 15.59 6.73 12.53
CA THR A 47 15.25 5.69 11.53
C THR A 47 14.57 6.37 10.35
N LYS A 48 15.13 6.19 9.15
CA LYS A 48 14.52 6.68 7.91
C LYS A 48 13.22 5.91 7.64
N CYS A 49 12.12 6.61 7.44
CA CYS A 49 10.89 6.06 6.90
C CYS A 49 10.75 6.54 5.45
N TYR A 50 10.48 5.64 4.52
CA TYR A 50 10.35 6.01 3.11
C TYR A 50 8.87 6.06 2.71
N HIS A 51 8.46 7.20 2.18
CA HIS A 51 7.16 7.41 1.54
C HIS A 51 7.29 7.19 0.04
N LEU A 52 6.45 6.31 -0.50
CA LEU A 52 6.40 5.99 -1.91
C LEU A 52 5.11 6.56 -2.51
N ILE A 53 5.21 6.96 -3.77
CA ILE A 53 4.06 7.11 -4.66
C ILE A 53 4.06 5.88 -5.57
N LEU A 54 2.95 5.13 -5.61
CA LEU A 54 2.83 3.93 -6.44
C LEU A 54 1.86 4.15 -7.59
N SER A 55 2.08 3.47 -8.70
CA SER A 55 1.23 3.46 -9.89
C SER A 55 0.82 2.04 -10.27
N ASP A 56 -0.47 1.84 -10.58
CA ASP A 56 -0.99 0.62 -11.21
C ASP A 56 -1.14 0.75 -12.75
N GLY A 57 -0.64 1.85 -13.31
CA GLY A 57 -0.73 2.21 -14.73
C GLY A 57 -1.97 3.01 -15.12
N LYS A 58 -3.03 2.98 -14.30
CA LYS A 58 -4.22 3.84 -14.45
C LYS A 58 -4.29 4.90 -13.36
N HIS A 59 -3.86 4.53 -12.17
CA HIS A 59 -3.98 5.31 -10.96
C HIS A 59 -2.64 5.48 -10.26
N THR A 60 -2.47 6.59 -9.55
CA THR A 60 -1.44 6.72 -8.52
C THR A 60 -2.05 6.85 -7.13
N PHE A 61 -1.32 6.39 -6.11
CA PHE A 61 -1.72 6.54 -4.72
C PHE A 61 -0.55 6.99 -3.84
N SER A 62 -0.86 7.87 -2.89
CA SER A 62 0.06 8.41 -1.88
C SER A 62 -0.74 8.79 -0.62
N PRO A 63 -0.19 8.60 0.58
CA PRO A 63 1.11 8.01 0.87
C PRO A 63 1.09 6.46 0.92
N CYS A 64 2.16 5.84 0.42
CA CYS A 64 2.51 4.45 0.72
C CYS A 64 3.77 4.44 1.59
N MET A 65 3.83 3.63 2.65
CA MET A 65 4.99 3.56 3.55
C MET A 65 5.70 2.22 3.40
N LEU A 66 7.03 2.26 3.23
CA LEU A 66 7.85 1.06 3.27
C LEU A 66 8.19 0.68 4.71
N ASP A 67 8.08 -0.61 5.04
CA ASP A 67 8.59 -1.14 6.30
C ASP A 67 10.10 -0.91 6.42
N THR A 68 10.53 -0.39 7.56
CA THR A 68 11.95 -0.06 7.84
C THR A 68 12.91 -1.25 7.66
N ARG A 69 12.43 -2.50 7.79
CA ARG A 69 13.20 -3.72 7.52
C ARG A 69 13.63 -3.82 6.06
N MET A 70 12.90 -3.17 5.15
CA MET A 70 13.14 -3.15 3.72
C MET A 70 13.94 -1.92 3.25
N ASN A 71 14.30 -0.99 4.14
CA ASN A 71 15.04 0.24 3.79
C ASN A 71 16.32 -0.04 2.99
N LYS A 72 16.99 -1.16 3.25
CA LYS A 72 18.19 -1.58 2.52
C LYS A 72 17.98 -1.65 1.00
N LEU A 73 16.77 -1.95 0.54
CA LEU A 73 16.48 -1.96 -0.89
C LEU A 73 16.65 -0.56 -1.52
N ILE A 74 16.25 0.49 -0.81
CA ILE A 74 16.42 1.87 -1.28
C ILE A 74 17.85 2.34 -1.06
N GLU A 75 18.43 2.06 0.11
CA GLU A 75 19.81 2.46 0.45
C GLU A 75 20.85 1.85 -0.48
N MET A 76 20.58 0.66 -1.02
CA MET A 76 21.44 -0.03 -1.99
C MET A 76 21.02 0.18 -3.45
N ASP A 77 20.11 1.12 -3.73
CA ASP A 77 19.62 1.47 -5.07
C ASP A 77 18.92 0.33 -5.85
N PHE A 78 18.50 -0.74 -5.15
CA PHE A 78 17.69 -1.80 -5.74
C PHE A 78 16.25 -1.34 -5.98
N LEU A 79 15.69 -0.58 -5.04
CA LEU A 79 14.36 0.03 -5.13
C LEU A 79 14.49 1.54 -5.26
N LYS A 80 14.09 2.09 -6.40
CA LYS A 80 14.22 3.51 -6.72
C LYS A 80 13.05 4.01 -7.56
N GLU A 81 13.08 5.29 -7.90
CA GLU A 81 12.13 5.86 -8.84
C GLU A 81 12.08 5.04 -10.13
N ASN A 82 10.87 4.81 -10.64
CA ASN A 82 10.55 4.01 -11.81
C ASN A 82 10.80 2.50 -11.70
N SER A 83 11.23 1.99 -10.53
CA SER A 83 11.26 0.54 -10.30
C SER A 83 9.88 -0.11 -10.45
N ILE A 84 9.85 -1.33 -10.98
CA ILE A 84 8.69 -2.20 -11.01
C ILE A 84 8.80 -3.20 -9.85
N ILE A 85 7.76 -3.25 -9.03
CA ILE A 85 7.71 -4.07 -7.81
C ILE A 85 6.48 -4.98 -7.84
N ARG A 86 6.59 -6.16 -7.23
CA ARG A 86 5.42 -6.96 -6.82
C ARG A 86 5.22 -6.79 -5.32
N ILE A 87 4.03 -6.38 -4.91
CA ILE A 87 3.68 -6.35 -3.49
C ILE A 87 3.29 -7.75 -3.04
N ASP A 88 3.95 -8.27 -2.02
CA ASP A 88 3.67 -9.60 -1.45
C ASP A 88 2.87 -9.50 -0.14
N CYS A 89 3.07 -8.44 0.65
CA CYS A 89 2.32 -8.18 1.87
C CYS A 89 2.08 -6.68 2.06
N VAL A 90 0.81 -6.29 2.17
CA VAL A 90 0.36 -4.91 2.39
C VAL A 90 -0.76 -4.85 3.42
N ILE A 91 -0.75 -3.82 4.25
CA ILE A 91 -1.84 -3.51 5.19
C ILE A 91 -2.36 -2.11 4.86
N VAL A 92 -3.68 -1.96 4.89
CA VAL A 92 -4.31 -0.64 4.82
C VAL A 92 -4.46 -0.10 6.23
N ASN A 93 -3.80 1.01 6.51
CA ASN A 93 -3.93 1.71 7.79
C ASN A 93 -4.82 2.93 7.61
N SER A 94 -5.99 2.93 8.26
CA SER A 94 -6.93 4.06 8.26
C SER A 94 -6.99 4.69 9.65
N ILE A 95 -6.70 5.99 9.76
CA ILE A 95 -6.84 6.74 11.00
C ILE A 95 -8.21 7.42 11.00
N GLU A 96 -9.18 6.85 11.72
CA GLU A 96 -10.58 7.28 11.76
C GLU A 96 -10.78 8.79 12.00
N LYS A 97 -9.91 9.42 12.81
CA LYS A 97 -10.04 10.84 13.17
C LYS A 97 -9.56 11.82 12.11
N ASN A 98 -8.70 11.37 11.19
CA ASN A 98 -8.01 12.27 10.25
C ASN A 98 -8.29 11.92 8.78
N GLU A 99 -9.16 10.93 8.52
CA GLU A 99 -9.46 10.41 7.18
C GLU A 99 -8.21 9.99 6.37
N ASN A 100 -7.08 9.82 7.05
CA ASN A 100 -5.81 9.51 6.43
C ASN A 100 -5.72 8.00 6.26
N ILE A 101 -5.68 7.56 5.01
CA ILE A 101 -5.43 6.18 4.62
C ILE A 101 -4.00 6.07 4.09
N THR A 102 -3.26 5.12 4.62
CA THR A 102 -1.89 4.81 4.19
C THR A 102 -1.78 3.33 3.86
N LEU A 103 -1.15 3.01 2.73
CA LEU A 103 -0.76 1.63 2.42
C LEU A 103 0.60 1.34 3.05
N MET A 104 0.64 0.40 4.00
CA MET A 104 1.86 -0.06 4.66
C MET A 104 2.40 -1.29 3.92
N LEU A 105 3.55 -1.15 3.26
CA LEU A 105 4.19 -2.19 2.45
C LEU A 105 5.18 -2.98 3.33
N TYR A 106 4.79 -4.20 3.72
CA TYR A 106 5.58 -5.05 4.61
C TYR A 106 6.55 -5.96 3.87
N GLU A 107 6.15 -6.44 2.69
CA GLU A 107 6.95 -7.31 1.84
C GLU A 107 6.68 -7.00 0.37
N LEU A 108 7.76 -6.93 -0.42
CA LEU A 108 7.73 -6.74 -1.86
C LEU A 108 8.95 -7.38 -2.51
N GLU A 109 8.84 -7.67 -3.81
CA GLU A 109 9.95 -8.05 -4.67
C GLU A 109 10.19 -6.94 -5.70
N VAL A 110 11.46 -6.54 -5.89
CA VAL A 110 11.85 -5.69 -7.01
C VAL A 110 11.98 -6.56 -8.26
N ILE A 111 11.05 -6.40 -9.21
CA ILE A 111 11.07 -7.13 -10.48
C ILE A 111 12.05 -6.47 -11.46
N GLN A 112 12.08 -5.14 -11.48
CA GLN A 112 12.95 -4.35 -12.35
C GLN A 112 13.31 -3.04 -11.64
N SER A 113 14.59 -2.76 -11.45
CA SER A 113 15.02 -1.56 -10.69
C SER A 113 14.92 -0.26 -11.50
N ASP A 114 15.00 -0.34 -12.83
CA ASP A 114 14.99 0.82 -13.72
C ASP A 114 14.09 0.57 -14.93
N SER A 115 13.01 1.34 -15.05
CA SER A 115 12.03 1.25 -16.13
C SER A 115 11.68 2.66 -16.62
N GLU A 116 11.14 2.77 -17.83
CA GLU A 116 10.51 4.03 -18.25
C GLU A 116 9.20 4.20 -17.47
N ARG A 117 8.77 5.45 -17.24
CA ARG A 117 7.46 5.74 -16.63
C ARG A 117 6.36 5.12 -17.50
N ILE A 118 5.52 4.27 -16.90
CA ILE A 118 4.46 3.55 -17.61
C ILE A 118 3.15 4.33 -17.53
N GLY A 119 2.63 4.72 -18.69
CA GLY A 119 1.34 5.35 -18.85
C GLY A 119 1.27 6.80 -18.32
N ASN A 120 0.05 7.29 -18.15
CA ASN A 120 -0.24 8.61 -17.58
C ASN A 120 -1.28 8.47 -16.45
N PRO A 121 -0.91 7.82 -15.33
CA PRO A 121 -1.85 7.51 -14.26
C PRO A 121 -2.34 8.76 -13.53
N VAL A 122 -3.60 8.76 -13.10
CA VAL A 122 -4.23 9.86 -12.37
C VAL A 122 -4.27 9.56 -10.87
N ALA A 123 -4.07 10.56 -10.01
CA ALA A 123 -4.15 10.36 -8.56
C ALA A 123 -5.55 9.90 -8.14
N LEU A 124 -5.60 8.86 -7.29
CA LEU A 124 -6.85 8.43 -6.65
C LEU A 124 -7.21 9.40 -5.53
N SER A 125 -8.44 9.92 -5.56
CA SER A 125 -9.00 10.65 -4.44
C SER A 125 -9.66 9.68 -3.46
N LEU A 126 -9.49 9.90 -2.16
CA LEU A 126 -10.15 9.11 -1.11
C LEU A 126 -11.68 9.26 -1.18
N THR A 127 -12.20 10.37 -1.71
CA THR A 127 -13.62 10.55 -2.01
C THR A 127 -14.14 9.52 -3.01
N ASP A 128 -13.30 9.07 -3.95
CA ASP A 128 -13.68 8.10 -4.99
C ASP A 128 -13.83 6.68 -4.43
N ILE A 129 -13.32 6.45 -3.21
CA ILE A 129 -13.32 5.15 -2.54
C ILE A 129 -14.57 5.02 -1.67
N THR A 130 -14.94 6.06 -0.92
CA THR A 130 -16.13 6.08 -0.05
C THR A 130 -17.44 5.89 -0.82
N ILE A 131 -17.54 6.42 -2.05
CA ILE A 131 -18.74 6.30 -2.91
C ILE A 131 -19.07 4.83 -3.25
N ASN A 132 -18.08 3.93 -3.22
CA ASN A 132 -18.28 2.51 -3.54
C ASN A 132 -18.60 1.62 -2.33
N ASN A 133 -18.41 2.12 -1.10
CA ASN A 133 -18.67 1.37 0.13
C ASN A 133 -20.10 1.56 0.67
N GLU A 134 -20.82 2.60 0.24
CA GLU A 134 -22.23 2.81 0.62
C GLU A 134 -23.23 1.89 -0.10
N VAL A 135 -22.80 1.05 -1.06
CA VAL A 135 -23.70 0.16 -1.83
C VAL A 135 -23.59 -1.32 -1.42
N LYS A 136 -23.02 -1.65 -0.26
CA LYS A 136 -23.12 -3.00 0.31
C LYS A 136 -23.79 -3.00 1.68
N ASN A 137 -25.04 -2.54 1.72
CA ASN A 137 -26.00 -3.01 2.70
C ASN A 137 -26.25 -4.51 2.45
N PHE A 138 -25.46 -5.36 3.09
CA PHE A 138 -25.84 -6.75 3.30
C PHE A 138 -27.04 -6.77 4.26
N PRO A 139 -28.05 -7.64 4.06
CA PRO A 139 -29.18 -7.73 4.96
C PRO A 139 -28.69 -8.08 6.37
N GLU A 140 -29.02 -7.22 7.34
CA GLU A 140 -28.80 -7.46 8.77
C GLU A 140 -29.45 -8.79 9.17
N THR A 141 -28.64 -9.79 9.52
CA THR A 141 -29.16 -10.96 10.23
C THR A 141 -29.12 -10.69 11.72
N ILE A 142 -30.30 -10.42 12.28
CA ILE A 142 -30.55 -10.31 13.71
C ILE A 142 -30.29 -11.69 14.36
N ASN A 143 -29.48 -11.73 15.41
CA ASN A 143 -29.41 -12.86 16.35
C ASN A 143 -29.75 -12.34 17.76
N ASP A 144 -30.52 -13.15 18.50
CA ASP A 144 -31.34 -12.83 19.69
C ASP A 144 -30.59 -12.38 20.96
N ASN A 145 -29.36 -11.87 20.88
CA ASN A 145 -28.56 -11.51 22.07
C ASN A 145 -27.97 -10.08 22.07
N ASN A 146 -28.56 -9.13 21.34
CA ASN A 146 -28.34 -7.66 21.46
C ASN A 146 -26.89 -7.19 21.70
N THR A 147 -25.90 -7.92 21.19
CA THR A 147 -24.49 -7.55 21.27
C THR A 147 -24.03 -7.26 19.86
N ILE A 148 -23.71 -6.00 19.58
CA ILE A 148 -23.10 -5.56 18.33
C ILE A 148 -21.67 -6.11 18.33
N ILE A 149 -21.45 -7.20 17.60
CA ILE A 149 -20.11 -7.69 17.27
C ILE A 149 -19.72 -7.08 15.93
N ASN A 150 -18.92 -6.01 15.97
CA ASN A 150 -18.19 -5.55 14.79
C ASN A 150 -17.13 -6.62 14.48
N GLN A 151 -17.37 -7.48 13.50
CA GLN A 151 -16.32 -8.34 12.95
C GLN A 151 -15.33 -7.50 12.15
N VAL A 152 -14.34 -6.95 12.85
CA VAL A 152 -13.01 -6.71 12.29
C VAL A 152 -12.04 -7.64 13.04
N GLU A 153 -12.14 -8.93 12.78
CA GLU A 153 -11.05 -9.84 13.11
C GLU A 153 -10.05 -9.84 11.95
N LEU A 154 -9.10 -8.90 12.03
CA LEU A 154 -7.80 -9.04 11.40
C LEU A 154 -7.08 -10.17 12.15
N ILE A 155 -7.08 -11.38 11.60
CA ILE A 155 -6.17 -12.44 12.02
C ILE A 155 -5.42 -12.92 10.78
N CYS A 156 -4.24 -12.31 10.56
CA CYS A 156 -3.14 -13.06 9.97
C CYS A 156 -2.77 -14.15 10.99
N PRO A 157 -2.82 -15.45 10.66
CA PRO A 157 -2.40 -16.48 11.59
C PRO A 157 -0.91 -16.32 11.85
N THR A 158 -0.56 -16.05 13.11
CA THR A 158 0.81 -16.09 13.63
C THR A 158 1.41 -17.46 13.34
N LEU A 159 2.54 -17.49 12.63
CA LEU A 159 3.42 -18.65 12.56
C LEU A 159 3.82 -19.07 13.99
N LEU A 160 3.69 -20.36 14.28
CA LEU A 160 4.36 -21.06 15.37
C LEU A 160 5.78 -21.48 14.92
#